data_AF-A0A4V3T779-F1
#
_entry.id   AF-A0A4V3T779-F1
#
_cell.length_a   1.000
_cell.length_b   1.000
_cell.length_c   1.000
_cell.angle_alpha   90.00
_cell.angle_beta   90.00
_cell.angle_gamma   90.00
#
_symmetry.space_group_name_H-M   'P 1'
#
loop_
_entity.id
_entity.type
_entity.pdbx_description
1 polymer ?
#
loop_
_entity_poly.entity_id
_entity_poly.type
_entity_poly.pdbx_seq_one_letter_code
_entity_poly.pdbx_strand_id
1 'polypeptide(L)'
;MTTAAPVQATITELLSVPGKAPVPMRAVVALAHAIDTDRHAMSLHSMPDPYTSPVTLLPVRNDGSSEWAFGPLRYVIDHDSPTVYRLCTAPGCKGEAVSTTSLTRVCLEHLGVLVPGILPNAGDDTNDADRAAAAKESRTMRLNSWMEQITEARAELDGDERVLNSLRGDSADADES
;
A
#
# COMPACT_ATOMS: atom_id res chain seq x y z
N MET A 1 22.16 22.66 5.33
CA MET A 1 21.46 21.57 6.02
C MET A 1 22.05 20.26 5.52
N THR A 2 22.78 19.55 6.36
CA THR A 2 23.45 18.29 5.99
C THR A 2 22.39 17.20 5.94
N THR A 3 21.90 16.84 4.75
CA THR A 3 21.07 15.65 4.58
C THR A 3 21.92 14.43 4.94
N ALA A 4 21.62 13.81 6.07
CA ALA A 4 22.24 12.55 6.46
C ALA A 4 22.09 11.55 5.30
N ALA A 5 23.20 10.89 4.93
CA ALA A 5 23.20 9.86 3.90
C ALA A 5 22.21 8.74 4.27
N PRO A 6 21.59 8.08 3.27
CA PRO A 6 20.78 6.90 3.49
C PRO A 6 21.62 5.81 4.19
N VAL A 7 21.04 5.16 5.19
CA VAL A 7 21.69 4.08 5.94
C VAL A 7 21.02 2.76 5.58
N GLN A 8 21.81 1.73 5.29
CA GLN A 8 21.29 0.38 5.12
C GLN A 8 21.41 -0.39 6.44
N ALA A 9 20.33 -1.04 6.85
CA ALA A 9 20.26 -1.85 8.06
C ALA A 9 19.17 -2.91 7.89
N THR A 10 19.34 -4.09 8.48
CA THR A 10 18.26 -5.09 8.56
C THR A 10 17.16 -4.63 9.52
N ILE A 11 15.96 -5.21 9.45
CA ILE A 11 14.84 -4.89 10.36
C ILE A 11 15.26 -5.00 11.84
N THR A 12 16.06 -6.01 12.19
CA THR A 12 16.55 -6.20 13.56
C THR A 12 17.56 -5.14 14.00
N GLU A 13 18.36 -4.62 13.07
CA GLU A 13 19.34 -3.56 13.33
C GLU A 13 18.69 -2.18 13.52
N LEU A 14 17.41 -2.02 13.16
CA LEU A 14 16.67 -0.75 13.30
C LEU A 14 16.49 -0.32 14.75
N LEU A 15 16.57 -1.26 15.69
CA LEU A 15 16.51 -0.98 17.12
C LEU A 15 17.68 -0.12 17.60
N SER A 16 18.81 -0.16 16.89
CA SER A 16 20.04 0.52 17.32
C SER A 16 20.91 0.92 16.14
N VAL A 17 20.40 1.77 15.25
CA VAL A 17 21.18 2.32 14.15
C VAL A 17 22.12 3.42 14.66
N PRO A 18 23.45 3.29 14.50
CA PRO A 18 24.39 4.32 14.93
C PRO A 18 24.10 5.67 14.29
N GLY A 19 24.06 6.74 15.10
CA GLY A 19 23.82 8.11 14.61
C GLY A 19 22.36 8.43 14.29
N LYS A 20 21.41 7.58 14.69
CA LYS A 20 19.97 7.82 14.57
C LYS A 20 19.28 7.59 15.91
N ALA A 21 18.11 8.20 16.08
CA ALA A 21 17.25 7.89 17.22
C ALA A 21 16.83 6.41 17.15
N PRO A 22 16.88 5.67 18.27
CA PRO A 22 16.44 4.28 18.28
C PRO A 22 14.97 4.19 17.93
N VAL A 23 14.63 3.25 17.05
CA VAL A 23 13.25 3.00 16.62
C VAL A 23 12.58 2.10 17.66
N PRO A 24 11.39 2.44 18.18
CA PRO A 24 10.69 1.59 19.14
C PRO A 24 10.43 0.19 18.57
N MET A 25 10.63 -0.86 19.38
CA MET A 25 10.40 -2.25 18.96
C MET A 25 9.02 -2.49 18.33
N ARG A 26 7.98 -1.83 18.86
CA ARG A 26 6.62 -1.92 18.31
C ARG A 26 6.54 -1.41 16.87
N ALA A 27 7.24 -0.34 16.56
CA ALA A 27 7.28 0.25 15.23
C ALA A 27 8.09 -0.63 14.25
N VAL A 28 9.17 -1.24 14.72
CA VAL A 28 9.95 -2.23 13.95
C VAL A 28 9.10 -3.45 13.59
N VAL A 29 8.33 -3.99 14.55
CA VAL A 29 7.42 -5.12 14.32
C VAL A 29 6.31 -4.74 13.33
N ALA A 30 5.72 -3.55 13.47
CA ALA A 30 4.69 -3.06 12.56
C ALA A 30 5.22 -2.92 11.12
N LEU A 31 6.45 -2.44 10.95
CA LEU A 31 7.11 -2.36 9.64
C LEU A 31 7.32 -3.74 9.03
N ALA A 32 7.84 -4.69 9.81
CA ALA A 32 8.08 -6.04 9.35
C ALA A 32 6.78 -6.70 8.86
N HIS A 33 5.70 -6.55 9.62
CA HIS A 33 4.38 -7.06 9.26
C HIS A 33 3.82 -6.36 8.01
N ALA A 34 3.98 -5.05 7.87
CA ALA A 34 3.55 -4.32 6.69
C ALA A 34 4.30 -4.83 5.43
N ILE A 35 5.62 -4.98 5.50
CA ILE A 35 6.43 -5.48 4.38
C ILE A 35 6.00 -6.90 4.00
N ASP A 36 5.80 -7.78 4.97
CA ASP A 36 5.41 -9.16 4.69
C ASP A 36 4.01 -9.23 4.05
N THR A 37 3.05 -8.47 4.58
CA THR A 37 1.70 -8.36 4.01
C THR A 37 1.74 -7.88 2.56
N ASP A 38 2.57 -6.88 2.28
CA ASP A 38 2.65 -6.25 0.97
C ASP A 38 3.37 -7.15 -0.04
N ARG A 39 4.39 -7.90 0.38
CA ARG A 39 5.05 -8.93 -0.44
C ARG A 39 4.05 -10.00 -0.88
N HIS A 40 3.20 -10.47 0.03
CA HIS A 40 2.18 -11.48 -0.26
C HIS A 40 1.07 -10.91 -1.15
N ALA A 41 0.52 -9.74 -0.82
CA ALA A 41 -0.59 -9.12 -1.57
C ALA A 41 -0.22 -8.76 -3.02
N MET A 42 1.05 -8.41 -3.26
CA MET A 42 1.55 -8.05 -4.59
C MET A 42 2.26 -9.20 -5.32
N SER A 43 2.23 -10.42 -4.76
CA SER A 43 2.92 -11.61 -5.29
C SER A 43 4.42 -11.37 -5.58
N LEU A 44 5.09 -10.56 -4.74
CA LEU A 44 6.51 -10.22 -4.86
C LEU A 44 7.40 -11.32 -4.28
N HIS A 45 7.18 -12.58 -4.70
CA HIS A 45 7.85 -13.76 -4.15
C HIS A 45 9.37 -13.78 -4.39
N SER A 46 9.85 -13.01 -5.37
CA SER A 46 11.27 -12.83 -5.66
C SER A 46 11.96 -11.79 -4.77
N MET A 47 11.19 -10.98 -4.01
CA MET A 47 11.81 -10.11 -3.01
C MET A 47 12.36 -10.96 -1.87
N PRO A 48 13.57 -10.64 -1.38
CA PRO A 48 14.20 -11.40 -0.33
C PRO A 48 13.49 -11.16 1.03
N ASP A 49 13.77 -12.02 2.00
CA ASP A 49 13.14 -11.95 3.32
C ASP A 49 13.53 -10.62 4.02
N PRO A 50 12.55 -9.83 4.52
CA PRO A 50 12.80 -8.56 5.18
C PRO A 50 13.60 -8.67 6.49
N TYR A 51 13.62 -9.84 7.15
CA TYR A 51 14.44 -10.08 8.34
C TYR A 51 15.92 -10.29 8.01
N THR A 52 16.23 -10.74 6.80
CA THR A 52 17.61 -11.07 6.38
C THR A 52 18.19 -10.09 5.37
N SER A 53 17.40 -9.09 4.95
CA SER A 53 17.74 -8.19 3.84
C SER A 53 17.80 -6.74 4.31
N PRO A 54 18.71 -5.94 3.75
CA PRO A 54 18.86 -4.56 4.15
C PRO A 54 17.63 -3.73 3.75
N VAL A 55 17.06 -3.05 4.73
CA VAL A 55 16.12 -1.94 4.57
C VAL A 55 16.96 -0.67 4.46
N THR A 56 16.60 0.21 3.53
CA THR A 56 17.21 1.54 3.43
C THR A 56 16.42 2.51 4.30
N LEU A 57 17.07 3.02 5.33
CA LEU A 57 16.60 4.14 6.13
C LEU A 57 16.87 5.44 5.36
N LEU A 58 15.81 6.15 5.01
CA LEU A 58 15.87 7.48 4.45
C LEU A 58 15.86 8.52 5.59
N PRO A 59 16.40 9.72 5.36
CA PRO A 59 16.55 10.72 6.43
C PRO A 59 15.22 11.06 7.12
N VAL A 60 15.27 11.08 8.45
CA VAL A 60 14.18 11.45 9.37
C VAL A 60 13.63 12.82 8.95
N ARG A 61 12.32 12.93 8.82
CA ARG A 61 11.63 14.19 8.54
C ARG A 61 11.63 15.06 9.80
N ASN A 62 11.43 16.37 9.63
CA ASN A 62 11.44 17.34 10.73
C ASN A 62 10.35 17.11 11.79
N ASP A 63 9.35 16.26 11.48
CA ASP A 63 8.25 15.87 12.36
C ASP A 63 8.57 14.66 13.24
N GLY A 64 9.80 14.13 13.17
CA GLY A 64 10.21 12.95 13.93
C GLY A 64 9.91 11.63 13.22
N SER A 65 9.18 11.62 12.09
CA SER A 65 8.93 10.40 11.33
C SER A 65 10.16 9.95 10.53
N SER A 66 10.30 8.64 10.30
CA SER A 66 11.36 8.08 9.46
C SER A 66 10.79 7.39 8.24
N GLU A 67 11.37 7.70 7.07
CA GLU A 67 11.03 7.04 5.82
C GLU A 67 11.93 5.82 5.62
N TRP A 68 11.35 4.73 5.15
CA TRP A 68 11.98 3.43 4.98
C TRP A 68 11.69 2.90 3.58
N ALA A 69 12.69 2.29 2.95
CA ALA A 69 12.55 1.64 1.67
C ALA A 69 13.05 0.19 1.73
N PHE A 70 12.24 -0.74 1.23
CA PHE A 70 12.59 -2.14 1.07
C PHE A 70 12.33 -2.55 -0.39
N GLY A 71 13.39 -2.53 -1.20
CA GLY A 71 13.27 -2.64 -2.66
C GLY A 71 12.38 -1.51 -3.22
N PRO A 72 11.31 -1.81 -3.99
CA PRO A 72 10.38 -0.79 -4.49
C PRO A 72 9.39 -0.30 -3.43
N LEU A 73 9.23 -1.02 -2.32
CA LEU A 73 8.25 -0.71 -1.28
C LEU A 73 8.77 0.40 -0.38
N ARG A 74 7.91 1.36 -0.03
CA ARG A 74 8.27 2.54 0.75
C ARG A 74 7.26 2.77 1.86
N TYR A 75 7.76 3.18 3.02
CA TYR A 75 6.99 3.31 4.25
C TYR A 75 7.40 4.56 5.01
N VAL A 76 6.48 5.13 5.77
CA VAL A 76 6.77 6.11 6.82
C VAL A 76 6.31 5.52 8.12
N ILE A 77 7.19 5.60 9.11
CA ILE A 77 6.90 5.20 10.48
C ILE A 77 6.88 6.47 11.32
N ASP A 78 5.80 6.64 12.05
CA ASP A 78 5.75 7.54 13.18
C ASP A 78 6.48 6.87 14.35
N HIS A 79 7.40 7.58 15.02
CA HIS A 79 8.11 7.01 16.17
C HIS A 79 7.29 7.11 17.46
N ASP A 80 6.31 8.01 17.51
CA ASP A 80 5.44 8.22 18.67
C ASP A 80 4.18 7.33 18.62
N SER A 81 3.82 6.85 17.42
CA SER A 81 2.73 5.89 17.18
C SER A 81 3.22 4.70 16.37
N PRO A 82 2.90 3.44 16.70
CA PRO A 82 3.30 2.26 15.91
C PRO A 82 2.57 2.16 14.54
N THR A 83 2.14 3.28 13.97
CA THR A 83 1.44 3.37 12.70
C THR A 83 2.45 3.39 11.55
N VAL A 84 2.23 2.50 10.59
CA VAL A 84 3.01 2.43 9.36
C VAL A 84 2.18 2.94 8.21
N TYR A 85 2.59 4.06 7.63
CA TYR A 85 2.00 4.63 6.42
C TYR A 85 2.73 4.07 5.20
N ARG A 86 1.97 3.64 4.20
CA ARG A 86 2.50 3.09 2.96
C ARG A 86 2.66 4.22 1.96
N LEU A 87 3.86 4.40 1.41
CA LEU A 87 4.12 5.43 0.43
C LEU A 87 3.99 4.89 -1.00
N CYS A 88 3.75 5.82 -1.91
CA CYS A 88 3.81 5.57 -3.34
C CYS A 88 5.19 5.04 -3.75
N THR A 89 5.19 3.97 -4.55
CA THR A 89 6.39 3.32 -5.08
C THR A 89 6.98 4.07 -6.28
N ALA A 90 6.31 5.14 -6.76
CA ALA A 90 6.89 6.02 -7.77
C ALA A 90 8.16 6.69 -7.21
N PRO A 91 9.30 6.63 -7.92
CA PRO A 91 10.56 7.21 -7.45
C PRO A 91 10.40 8.68 -7.07
N GLY A 92 10.85 9.05 -5.87
CA GLY A 92 10.80 10.44 -5.38
C GLY A 92 9.42 10.92 -4.91
N CYS A 93 8.33 10.17 -5.15
CA CYS A 93 7.00 10.56 -4.67
C CYS A 93 6.89 10.43 -3.15
N LYS A 94 6.25 11.37 -2.46
CA LYS A 94 6.01 11.28 -1.00
C LYS A 94 4.54 11.10 -0.63
N GLY A 95 3.69 10.87 -1.64
CA GLY A 95 2.26 10.65 -1.43
C GLY A 95 1.98 9.29 -0.82
N GLU A 96 0.96 9.23 0.05
CA GLU A 96 0.46 7.97 0.61
C GLU A 96 -0.17 7.12 -0.50
N ALA A 97 0.09 5.81 -0.46
CA ALA A 97 -0.50 4.85 -1.38
C ALA A 97 -1.96 4.60 -1.01
N VAL A 98 -2.85 4.57 -2.01
CA VAL A 98 -4.29 4.37 -1.79
C VAL A 98 -4.77 2.94 -1.99
N SER A 99 -3.91 2.05 -2.50
CA SER A 99 -4.25 0.65 -2.76
C SER A 99 -3.27 -0.28 -2.09
N THR A 100 -3.78 -1.37 -1.51
CA THR A 100 -2.98 -2.43 -0.89
C THR A 100 -2.81 -3.66 -1.80
N THR A 101 -3.63 -3.80 -2.84
CA THR A 101 -3.77 -5.03 -3.66
C THR A 101 -3.30 -4.88 -5.11
N SER A 102 -2.87 -3.69 -5.53
CA SER A 102 -2.38 -3.49 -6.90
C SER A 102 -0.91 -3.92 -7.05
N LEU A 103 -0.56 -4.45 -8.23
CA LEU A 103 0.82 -4.83 -8.60
C LEU A 103 1.84 -3.68 -8.45
N THR A 104 1.39 -2.43 -8.46
CA THR A 104 2.17 -1.25 -8.11
C THR A 104 1.38 -0.38 -7.15
N ARG A 105 2.04 0.17 -6.12
CA ARG A 105 1.39 1.02 -5.13
C ARG A 105 1.58 2.49 -5.47
N VAL A 106 0.48 3.17 -5.75
CA VAL A 106 0.51 4.57 -6.15
C VAL A 106 -0.41 5.44 -5.31
N CYS A 107 -0.02 6.70 -5.14
CA CYS A 107 -0.89 7.74 -4.60
C CYS A 107 -1.91 8.18 -5.65
N LEU A 108 -2.94 8.94 -5.24
CA LEU A 108 -3.96 9.47 -6.15
C LEU A 108 -3.37 10.23 -7.34
N GLU A 109 -2.33 11.01 -7.11
CA GLU A 109 -1.63 11.77 -8.16
C GLU A 109 -1.04 10.84 -9.23
N HIS A 110 -0.28 9.82 -8.81
CA HIS A 110 0.31 8.85 -9.74
C HIS A 110 -0.70 7.85 -10.30
N LEU A 111 -1.80 7.61 -9.60
CA LEU A 111 -2.90 6.79 -10.11
C LEU A 111 -3.55 7.43 -11.35
N GLY A 112 -3.60 8.77 -11.39
CA GLY A 112 -4.09 9.54 -12.53
C GLY A 112 -3.13 9.58 -13.73
N VAL A 113 -1.84 9.32 -13.49
CA VAL A 113 -0.75 9.37 -14.49
C VAL A 113 -0.39 7.98 -15.03
N LEU A 114 -0.49 6.92 -14.22
CA LEU A 114 -0.29 5.55 -14.67
C LEU A 114 -1.41 5.17 -15.65
N VAL A 115 -1.12 5.31 -16.94
CA VAL A 115 -1.84 4.67 -18.04
C VAL A 115 -1.31 3.24 -18.14
N PRO A 116 -2.06 2.22 -17.72
CA PRO A 116 -1.76 0.82 -17.99
C PRO A 116 -1.89 0.62 -19.50
N GLY A 117 -0.80 0.19 -20.14
CA GLY A 117 -0.74 -0.07 -21.58
C GLY A 117 0.45 0.56 -22.30
N ILE A 118 1.15 1.52 -21.68
CA ILE A 118 2.36 2.10 -22.26
C ILE A 118 3.56 1.41 -21.63
N LEU A 119 4.10 0.40 -22.33
CA LEU A 119 5.44 -0.11 -22.07
C LEU A 119 6.43 1.07 -22.13
N PRO A 120 7.54 1.06 -21.36
CA PRO A 120 8.55 2.12 -21.39
C PRO A 120 9.09 2.45 -22.79
N ASN A 121 8.96 1.53 -23.75
CA ASN A 121 9.41 1.67 -25.14
C ASN A 121 8.27 1.96 -26.15
N ALA A 122 7.00 2.08 -25.72
CA ALA A 122 5.87 2.41 -26.59
C ALA A 122 5.61 3.93 -26.68
N GLY A 123 6.38 4.73 -25.94
CA GLY A 123 6.24 6.19 -25.88
C GLY A 123 6.82 6.95 -27.07
N ASP A 124 7.66 6.31 -27.90
CA ASP A 124 8.30 6.98 -29.05
C ASP A 124 7.40 7.07 -30.29
N ASP A 125 6.36 6.22 -30.41
CA ASP A 125 5.47 6.18 -31.58
C ASP A 125 4.02 6.64 -31.29
N THR A 126 3.73 7.13 -30.07
CA THR A 126 2.37 7.55 -29.69
C THR A 126 2.23 9.07 -29.56
N ASN A 127 1.38 9.66 -30.41
CA ASN A 127 1.05 11.09 -30.33
C ASN A 127 0.34 11.41 -28.98
N ASP A 128 0.34 12.68 -28.58
CA ASP A 128 -0.21 13.10 -27.28
C ASP A 128 -1.73 12.83 -27.15
N ALA A 129 -2.45 12.84 -28.26
CA ALA A 129 -3.90 12.58 -28.29
C ALA A 129 -4.22 11.11 -27.98
N ASP A 130 -3.45 10.18 -28.54
CA ASP A 130 -3.60 8.74 -28.33
C ASP A 130 -3.24 8.36 -26.88
N ARG A 131 -2.22 9.01 -26.30
CA ARG A 131 -1.89 8.86 -24.88
C ARG A 131 -3.02 9.33 -23.97
N ALA A 132 -3.63 10.48 -24.28
CA ALA A 132 -4.76 10.99 -23.51
C ALA A 132 -6.01 10.10 -23.64
N ALA A 133 -6.25 9.54 -24.83
CA ALA A 133 -7.34 8.61 -25.09
C ALA A 133 -7.16 7.30 -24.32
N ALA A 134 -5.99 6.67 -24.40
CA ALA A 134 -5.66 5.45 -23.65
C ALA A 134 -5.74 5.67 -22.12
N ALA A 135 -5.29 6.83 -21.64
CA ALA A 135 -5.44 7.22 -20.24
C ALA A 135 -6.90 7.28 -19.81
N LYS A 136 -7.76 7.88 -20.65
CA LYS A 136 -9.19 8.01 -20.39
C LYS A 136 -9.90 6.66 -20.41
N GLU A 137 -9.59 5.81 -21.40
CA GLU A 137 -10.15 4.47 -21.52
C GLU A 137 -9.77 3.61 -20.31
N SER A 138 -8.50 3.62 -19.91
CA SER A 138 -8.06 2.89 -18.73
C SER A 138 -8.72 3.37 -17.44
N ARG A 139 -8.84 4.69 -17.25
CA ARG A 139 -9.56 5.26 -16.10
C ARG A 139 -11.01 4.75 -16.07
N THR A 140 -11.65 4.70 -17.23
CA THR A 140 -13.04 4.23 -17.37
C THR A 140 -13.16 2.75 -17.01
N MET A 141 -12.29 1.88 -17.55
CA MET A 141 -12.30 0.45 -17.22
C MET A 141 -12.08 0.21 -15.71
N ARG A 142 -11.18 0.98 -15.08
CA ARG A 142 -10.94 0.89 -13.63
C ARG A 142 -12.13 1.34 -12.80
N LEU A 143 -12.75 2.47 -13.16
CA LEU A 143 -13.96 2.93 -12.48
C LEU A 143 -15.10 1.91 -12.60
N ASN A 144 -15.24 1.28 -13.77
CA ASN A 144 -16.23 0.21 -13.97
C ASN A 144 -15.94 -1.00 -13.08
N SER A 145 -14.68 -1.45 -13.01
CA SER A 145 -14.29 -2.56 -12.14
C SER A 145 -14.54 -2.26 -10.66
N TRP A 146 -14.28 -1.03 -10.21
CA TRP A 146 -14.60 -0.62 -8.84
C TRP A 146 -16.11 -0.55 -8.60
N MET A 147 -16.89 -0.07 -9.56
CA MET A 147 -18.35 -0.10 -9.46
C MET A 147 -18.87 -1.54 -9.36
N GLU A 148 -18.29 -2.48 -10.12
CA GLU A 148 -18.64 -3.89 -10.06
C GLU A 148 -18.35 -4.48 -8.67
N GLN A 149 -17.16 -4.25 -8.12
CA GLN A 149 -16.80 -4.68 -6.76
C GLN A 149 -17.73 -4.10 -5.68
N ILE A 150 -18.08 -2.81 -5.79
CA ILE A 150 -19.04 -2.18 -4.86
C ILE A 150 -20.43 -2.83 -4.98
N THR A 151 -20.83 -3.17 -6.19
CA THR A 151 -22.14 -3.79 -6.45
C THR A 151 -22.18 -5.21 -5.88
N GLU A 152 -21.11 -5.97 -6.04
CA GLU A 152 -20.95 -7.31 -5.47
C GLU A 152 -20.97 -7.27 -3.94
N ALA A 153 -20.19 -6.38 -3.32
CA ALA A 153 -20.17 -6.22 -1.87
C ALA A 153 -21.55 -5.84 -1.29
N ARG A 154 -22.32 -5.01 -2.01
CA ARG A 154 -23.70 -4.69 -1.61
C ARG A 154 -24.62 -5.91 -1.67
N ALA A 155 -24.52 -6.70 -2.73
CA ALA A 155 -25.32 -7.92 -2.88
C ALA A 155 -25.01 -8.95 -1.79
N GLU A 156 -23.74 -9.05 -1.38
CA GLU A 156 -23.31 -9.89 -0.25
C GLU A 156 -23.92 -9.39 1.07
N LEU A 157 -23.81 -8.10 1.37
CA LEU A 157 -24.43 -7.49 2.56
C LEU A 157 -25.96 -7.69 2.60
N ASP A 158 -26.65 -7.49 1.48
CA ASP A 158 -28.10 -7.75 1.36
C ASP A 158 -28.43 -9.24 1.56
N GLY A 159 -27.51 -10.13 1.19
CA GLY A 159 -27.58 -11.56 1.49
C GLY A 159 -27.50 -11.84 2.99
N ASP A 160 -26.48 -11.27 3.64
CA ASP A 160 -26.24 -11.42 5.07
C ASP A 160 -27.39 -10.86 5.91
N GLU A 161 -27.93 -9.69 5.55
CA GLU A 161 -29.09 -9.11 6.23
C GLU A 161 -30.33 -10.02 6.14
N ARG A 162 -30.57 -10.65 5.00
CA ARG A 162 -31.67 -11.62 4.85
C ARG A 162 -31.47 -12.83 5.77
N VAL A 163 -30.26 -13.36 5.86
CA VAL A 163 -29.93 -14.48 6.76
C VAL A 163 -30.14 -14.08 8.23
N LEU A 164 -29.62 -12.91 8.64
CA LEU A 164 -29.78 -12.41 10.00
C LEU A 164 -31.25 -12.19 10.37
N ASN A 165 -32.06 -11.68 9.44
CA ASN A 165 -33.49 -11.50 9.67
C ASN A 165 -34.25 -12.83 9.76
N SER A 166 -33.88 -13.84 8.95
CA SER A 166 -34.42 -15.20 9.07
C SER A 166 -34.12 -15.79 10.45
N LEU A 167 -32.86 -15.72 10.89
CA LEU A 167 -32.45 -16.26 12.19
C LEU A 167 -33.14 -15.55 13.37
N ARG A 168 -33.38 -14.23 13.25
CA ARG A 168 -34.18 -13.48 14.24
C ARG A 168 -35.64 -13.90 14.24
N GLY A 169 -36.23 -14.11 13.08
CA GLY A 169 -37.61 -14.62 12.94
C GLY A 169 -37.77 -16.01 13.56
N ASP A 170 -36.87 -16.93 13.21
CA ASP A 170 -36.88 -18.31 13.71
C ASP A 170 -36.62 -18.38 15.23
N SER A 171 -35.86 -17.42 15.78
CA SER A 171 -35.65 -17.32 17.24
C SER A 171 -36.86 -16.80 18.02
N ALA A 172 -37.76 -16.03 17.37
CA ALA A 172 -38.96 -15.51 18.02
C ALA A 172 -40.04 -16.59 18.15
N ASP A 173 -40.15 -17.50 17.17
CA ASP A 173 -41.12 -18.60 17.20
C ASP A 173 -40.70 -19.73 18.15
N ALA A 174 -39.42 -19.83 18.50
CA ALA A 174 -38.89 -20.82 19.44
C ALA A 174 -39.20 -20.52 20.93
N ASP A 175 -39.47 -19.25 21.28
CA ASP A 175 -39.77 -18.83 22.66
C ASP A 175 -41.28 -18.86 23.00
N GLU A 176 -42.15 -19.13 22.03
CA GLU A 176 -43.61 -19.30 22.23
C GLU A 176 -44.08 -20.78 22.26
N SER A 177 -43.14 -21.75 22.21
CA SER A 177 -43.41 -23.20 22.20
C SER A 177 -43.21 -23.88 23.55
#